data_AF-A0A1F3TPU3-F1
#
_entry.id   AF-A0A1F3TPU3-F1
#
_cell.length_a   1.000
_cell.length_b   1.000
_cell.length_c   1.000
_cell.angle_alpha   90.00
_cell.angle_beta   90.00
_cell.angle_gamma   90.00
#
_symmetry.space_group_name_H-M   'P 1'
#
loop_
_entity.id
_entity.type
_entity.pdbx_description
1 polymer ?
#
loop_
_entity_poly.entity_id
_entity_poly.type
_entity_poly.pdbx_seq_one_letter_code
_entity_poly.pdbx_strand_id
1 'polypeptide(L)'
;MDKQQQPQQSRKKNIIFAIAAVVAVIVVGLIAYPILSKIKNEQALGDGASQDQFQTTPELSSALQAECQQSALKISKMSDIDELENEYRAFAESCREVYFAIDGESSFRKEGMYGDLVVDIAHAIAKSDKQKALELFKFAKSLQPWEFYLGPVSCDSHHVIDAYVESLELPTERQCIKISEYKEKLSTPLVNKRYDVLKALVSSEEVVWMGQPESDVGCPEKISEVIQVMQKLTPGPITIEEPPQEGGEITDLILAIKSNGEDRVALILRPVNDCLQLRSLLVSNLEVSE
;
A
#
# COMPACT_ATOMS: atom_id res chain seq x y z
N MET A 1 -42.21 27.00 26.27
CA MET A 1 -41.35 26.89 27.46
C MET A 1 -41.18 25.42 27.79
N ASP A 2 -39.96 25.11 28.17
CA ASP A 2 -39.24 23.84 28.08
C ASP A 2 -39.54 22.78 29.16
N LYS A 3 -39.16 21.55 28.77
CA LYS A 3 -38.50 20.46 29.54
C LYS A 3 -39.27 19.64 30.57
N GLN A 4 -39.39 18.35 30.23
CA GLN A 4 -39.22 17.24 31.17
C GLN A 4 -38.14 16.26 30.66
N GLN A 5 -37.26 15.88 31.59
CA GLN A 5 -36.37 14.70 31.60
C GLN A 5 -37.23 13.41 31.65
N GLN A 6 -36.84 12.21 31.21
CA GLN A 6 -35.62 11.37 31.37
C GLN A 6 -35.95 9.99 30.65
N PRO A 7 -35.20 8.87 30.79
CA PRO A 7 -33.87 8.45 30.27
C PRO A 7 -33.93 7.11 29.46
N GLN A 8 -32.74 6.49 29.25
CA GLN A 8 -32.45 5.10 28.81
C GLN A 8 -32.47 4.84 27.29
N GLN A 9 -31.62 4.02 26.69
CA GLN A 9 -30.34 3.35 27.00
C GLN A 9 -29.99 2.59 25.70
N SER A 10 -28.70 2.44 25.40
CA SER A 10 -28.14 1.57 24.36
C SER A 10 -28.28 2.02 22.88
N ARG A 11 -27.18 2.55 22.36
CA ARG A 11 -26.44 1.95 21.25
C ARG A 11 -25.01 2.50 21.26
N LYS A 12 -24.20 1.94 22.16
CA LYS A 12 -22.78 1.76 21.89
C LYS A 12 -22.68 0.76 20.75
N LYS A 13 -22.01 1.12 19.65
CA LYS A 13 -20.90 0.35 19.03
C LYS A 13 -20.56 0.88 17.64
N ASN A 14 -19.25 1.05 17.45
CA ASN A 14 -18.50 1.11 16.19
C ASN A 14 -18.50 2.45 15.43
N ILE A 15 -17.88 3.45 16.06
CA ILE A 15 -17.11 4.45 15.32
C ILE A 15 -15.66 3.95 15.35
N ILE A 16 -15.22 3.31 14.27
CA ILE A 16 -13.79 3.03 14.03
C ILE A 16 -13.38 3.87 12.83
N PHE A 17 -12.64 4.92 13.18
CA PHE A 17 -11.81 5.83 12.40
C PHE A 17 -11.47 5.39 10.97
N ALA A 18 -12.00 6.14 10.00
CA ALA A 18 -11.49 6.23 8.63
C ALA A 18 -10.76 7.56 8.42
N ILE A 19 -9.77 7.85 9.28
CA ILE A 19 -8.77 8.92 9.06
C ILE A 19 -7.47 8.45 9.73
N ALA A 20 -6.73 7.55 9.08
CA ALA A 20 -5.39 7.14 9.56
C ALA A 20 -4.40 6.68 8.47
N ALA A 21 -4.73 6.79 7.18
CA ALA A 21 -3.86 6.25 6.12
C ALA A 21 -3.16 7.29 5.21
N VAL A 22 -3.38 8.60 5.36
CA VAL A 22 -2.85 9.58 4.39
C VAL A 22 -1.85 10.60 4.97
N VAL A 23 -1.58 10.66 6.28
CA VAL A 23 -0.55 11.59 6.83
C VAL A 23 0.27 10.99 8.00
N ALA A 24 0.83 9.80 7.82
CA ALA A 24 1.83 9.26 8.76
C ALA A 24 2.92 8.46 8.04
N VAL A 25 3.59 9.11 7.08
CA VAL A 25 4.87 8.62 6.53
C VAL A 25 6.03 9.63 6.71
N ILE A 26 5.77 10.93 6.92
CA ILE A 26 6.85 11.92 7.01
C ILE A 26 7.11 12.37 8.45
N VAL A 27 7.90 11.56 9.17
CA VAL A 27 9.11 12.03 9.89
C VAL A 27 10.30 11.08 9.65
N VAL A 28 10.13 9.95 8.94
CA VAL A 28 11.18 8.91 8.89
C VAL A 28 12.22 9.16 7.78
N GLY A 29 11.87 9.89 6.71
CA GLY A 29 12.81 10.17 5.60
C GLY A 29 13.96 11.11 5.94
N LEU A 30 13.87 11.94 6.98
CA LEU A 30 14.91 12.94 7.29
C LEU A 30 15.81 12.62 8.48
N ILE A 31 15.51 11.60 9.29
CA ILE A 31 16.23 11.40 10.57
C ILE A 31 16.79 9.98 10.76
N ALA A 32 16.37 8.96 10.00
CA ALA A 32 16.70 7.56 10.35
C ALA A 32 17.57 6.76 9.35
N TYR A 33 18.15 7.33 8.28
CA TYR A 33 19.02 6.52 7.40
C TYR A 33 20.18 7.24 6.71
N PRO A 34 21.16 7.83 7.43
CA PRO A 34 22.40 8.32 6.82
C PRO A 34 23.36 7.19 6.35
N ILE A 35 22.91 5.94 6.23
CA ILE A 35 23.78 4.77 5.99
C ILE A 35 23.71 4.26 4.54
N LEU A 36 22.63 4.50 3.79
CA LEU A 36 22.54 4.12 2.36
C LEU A 36 22.99 5.23 1.40
N SER A 37 23.01 6.50 1.83
CA SER A 37 23.38 7.65 0.99
C SER A 37 24.89 7.83 0.73
N LYS A 38 25.77 6.98 1.27
CA LYS A 38 27.24 7.10 1.08
C LYS A 38 27.80 6.45 -0.19
N ILE A 39 26.95 5.96 -1.10
CA ILE A 39 27.39 5.34 -2.36
C ILE A 39 26.83 6.10 -3.57
N LYS A 40 27.33 7.32 -3.79
CA LYS A 40 27.79 7.80 -5.11
C LYS A 40 28.46 9.17 -4.98
N ASN A 41 29.79 9.17 -5.13
CA ASN A 41 30.57 10.37 -5.39
C ASN A 41 30.22 10.93 -6.77
N GLU A 42 30.16 12.26 -6.82
CA GLU A 42 30.59 13.16 -7.90
C GLU A 42 30.89 12.51 -9.27
N GLN A 43 30.01 12.73 -10.26
CA GLN A 43 30.35 13.24 -11.59
C GLN A 43 29.13 13.21 -12.55
N ALA A 44 29.09 14.23 -13.40
CA ALA A 44 28.21 14.45 -14.56
C ALA A 44 26.85 15.17 -14.32
N LEU A 45 26.91 16.42 -13.88
CA LEU A 45 26.03 17.46 -14.43
C LEU A 45 26.70 17.95 -15.73
N GLY A 46 26.31 17.33 -16.84
CA GLY A 46 26.68 17.71 -18.20
C GLY A 46 25.41 17.94 -19.01
N ASP A 47 25.36 19.12 -19.62
CA ASP A 47 24.22 19.75 -20.28
C ASP A 47 23.44 18.91 -21.31
N GLY A 48 22.14 19.24 -21.42
CA GLY A 48 21.42 19.24 -22.69
C GLY A 48 20.44 18.08 -22.92
N ALA A 49 19.26 18.14 -22.30
CA ALA A 49 18.10 17.40 -22.80
C ALA A 49 17.28 18.32 -23.71
N SER A 50 17.43 18.11 -25.02
CA SER A 50 16.59 18.65 -26.08
C SER A 50 15.12 18.30 -25.83
N GLN A 51 14.25 19.32 -25.89
CA GLN A 51 12.81 19.15 -26.01
C GLN A 51 12.51 18.41 -27.32
N ASP A 52 12.10 17.16 -27.25
CA ASP A 52 11.37 16.52 -28.35
C ASP A 52 10.27 15.61 -27.81
N GLN A 53 9.04 15.98 -28.22
CA GLN A 53 7.87 15.14 -28.43
C GLN A 53 7.26 14.41 -27.21
N PHE A 54 6.53 15.17 -26.40
CA PHE A 54 5.36 14.60 -25.72
C PHE A 54 4.31 14.28 -26.78
N GLN A 55 4.06 12.99 -27.03
CA GLN A 55 2.79 12.55 -27.59
C GLN A 55 1.71 13.01 -26.61
N THR A 56 0.90 13.98 -27.02
CA THR A 56 -0.23 14.46 -26.23
C THR A 56 -1.18 13.31 -25.98
N THR A 57 -1.31 12.90 -24.72
CA THR A 57 -2.42 12.07 -24.23
C THR A 57 -3.72 12.66 -24.78
N PRO A 58 -4.66 11.85 -25.30
CA PRO A 58 -5.92 12.36 -25.82
C PRO A 58 -6.58 13.26 -24.78
N GLU A 59 -6.94 14.49 -25.15
CA GLU A 59 -7.67 15.38 -24.25
C GLU A 59 -8.99 14.71 -23.86
N LEU A 60 -9.13 14.37 -22.57
CA LEU A 60 -10.37 13.85 -22.01
C LEU A 60 -11.49 14.88 -22.19
N SER A 61 -12.64 14.46 -22.69
CA SER A 61 -13.79 15.37 -22.83
C SER A 61 -14.28 15.83 -21.46
N SER A 62 -14.69 17.10 -21.35
CA SER A 62 -15.26 17.65 -20.12
C SER A 62 -16.54 16.94 -19.67
N ALA A 63 -17.31 16.39 -20.62
CA ALA A 63 -18.49 15.58 -20.35
C ALA A 63 -18.12 14.28 -19.64
N LEU A 64 -17.11 13.56 -20.14
CA LEU A 64 -16.61 12.33 -19.53
C LEU A 64 -16.05 12.60 -18.12
N GLN A 65 -15.28 13.68 -17.94
CA GLN A 65 -14.79 14.08 -16.62
C GLN A 65 -15.93 14.31 -15.62
N ALA A 66 -16.98 15.03 -16.02
CA ALA A 66 -18.15 15.27 -15.18
C ALA A 66 -18.90 13.99 -14.84
N GLU A 67 -19.05 13.06 -15.79
CA GLU A 67 -19.71 11.77 -15.62
C GLU A 67 -18.95 10.88 -14.62
N CYS A 68 -17.64 10.71 -14.81
CA CYS A 68 -16.80 9.92 -13.91
C CYS A 68 -16.76 10.53 -12.49
N GLN A 69 -16.70 11.86 -12.38
CA GLN A 69 -16.75 12.56 -11.10
C GLN A 69 -18.10 12.35 -10.39
N GLN A 70 -19.21 12.35 -11.11
CA GLN A 70 -20.53 12.07 -10.55
C GLN A 70 -20.65 10.62 -10.08
N SER A 71 -20.14 9.67 -10.86
CA SER A 71 -20.11 8.25 -10.49
C SER A 71 -19.26 8.02 -9.23
N ALA A 72 -18.05 8.59 -9.16
CA ALA A 72 -17.21 8.52 -7.96
C ALA A 72 -17.91 9.12 -6.72
N LEU A 73 -18.58 10.27 -6.88
CA LEU A 73 -19.38 10.89 -5.82
C LEU A 73 -20.55 9.99 -5.38
N LYS A 74 -21.17 9.26 -6.32
CA LYS A 74 -22.23 8.31 -6.00
C LYS A 74 -21.69 7.14 -5.19
N ILE A 75 -20.58 6.53 -5.65
CA ILE A 75 -19.87 5.43 -4.97
C ILE A 75 -19.52 5.83 -3.53
N SER A 76 -18.94 7.02 -3.30
CA SER A 76 -18.57 7.49 -1.94
C SER A 76 -19.69 7.49 -0.89
N LYS A 77 -20.95 7.52 -1.34
CA LYS A 77 -22.15 7.62 -0.50
C LYS A 77 -22.98 6.34 -0.46
N MET A 78 -22.71 5.39 -1.33
CA MET A 78 -23.43 4.12 -1.38
C MET A 78 -23.01 3.21 -0.21
N SER A 79 -23.93 2.37 0.23
CA SER A 79 -23.70 1.36 1.28
C SER A 79 -24.09 -0.05 0.85
N ASP A 80 -24.90 -0.18 -0.21
CA ASP A 80 -25.24 -1.46 -0.80
C ASP A 80 -24.10 -1.94 -1.71
N ILE A 81 -23.61 -3.15 -1.44
CA ILE A 81 -22.44 -3.72 -2.10
C ILE A 81 -22.71 -4.05 -3.57
N ASP A 82 -23.94 -4.46 -3.91
CA ASP A 82 -24.30 -4.81 -5.29
C ASP A 82 -24.45 -3.54 -6.14
N GLU A 83 -25.06 -2.48 -5.58
CA GLU A 83 -25.14 -1.18 -6.24
C GLU A 83 -23.75 -0.56 -6.46
N LEU A 84 -22.85 -0.68 -5.48
CA LEU A 84 -21.46 -0.21 -5.57
C LEU A 84 -20.70 -0.86 -6.72
N GLU A 85 -20.75 -2.19 -6.78
CA GLU A 85 -20.08 -2.96 -7.82
C GLU A 85 -20.65 -2.64 -9.21
N ASN A 86 -21.97 -2.59 -9.34
CA ASN A 86 -22.64 -2.30 -10.61
C ASN A 86 -22.31 -0.89 -11.12
N GLU A 87 -22.29 0.10 -10.22
CA GLU A 87 -21.88 1.46 -10.56
C GLU A 87 -20.44 1.48 -11.06
N TYR A 88 -19.49 0.91 -10.31
CA TYR A 88 -18.10 0.87 -10.76
C TYR A 88 -17.94 0.19 -12.13
N ARG A 89 -18.52 -1.00 -12.31
CA ARG A 89 -18.43 -1.75 -13.58
C ARG A 89 -18.99 -0.99 -14.77
N ALA A 90 -20.05 -0.20 -14.58
CA ALA A 90 -20.69 0.56 -15.64
C ALA A 90 -19.77 1.67 -16.21
N PHE A 91 -18.88 2.23 -15.39
CA PHE A 91 -18.04 3.37 -15.78
C PHE A 91 -16.55 3.05 -15.86
N ALA A 92 -16.08 1.92 -15.31
CA ALA A 92 -14.65 1.62 -15.19
C ALA A 92 -13.88 1.67 -16.52
N GLU A 93 -14.45 1.13 -17.60
CA GLU A 93 -13.78 1.12 -18.92
C GLU A 93 -13.51 2.55 -19.44
N SER A 94 -14.52 3.43 -19.37
CA SER A 94 -14.41 4.81 -19.86
C SER A 94 -13.72 5.74 -18.88
N CYS A 95 -13.80 5.47 -17.58
CA CYS A 95 -13.34 6.36 -16.54
C CYS A 95 -11.99 6.01 -15.93
N ARG A 96 -11.41 4.82 -16.20
CA ARG A 96 -10.19 4.34 -15.51
C ARG A 96 -9.06 5.37 -15.35
N GLU A 97 -8.82 6.20 -16.36
CA GLU A 97 -7.75 7.22 -16.41
C GLU A 97 -8.23 8.62 -16.00
N VAL A 98 -9.46 8.76 -15.52
CA VAL A 98 -10.03 10.02 -15.09
C VAL A 98 -9.77 10.22 -13.61
N TYR A 99 -9.03 11.28 -13.30
CA TYR A 99 -8.84 11.75 -11.93
C TYR A 99 -10.17 12.29 -11.36
N PHE A 100 -10.48 11.92 -10.13
CA PHE A 100 -11.59 12.48 -9.37
C PHE A 100 -11.12 13.04 -8.03
N ALA A 101 -11.90 13.98 -7.48
CA ALA A 101 -11.72 14.49 -6.13
C ALA A 101 -13.08 14.76 -5.47
N ILE A 102 -13.27 14.32 -4.23
CA ILE A 102 -14.52 14.39 -3.49
C ILE A 102 -14.33 15.27 -2.26
N ASP A 103 -15.06 16.38 -2.25
CA ASP A 103 -15.16 17.24 -1.07
C ASP A 103 -16.08 16.61 -0.02
N GLY A 104 -15.59 16.49 1.22
CA GLY A 104 -16.38 16.05 2.39
C GLY A 104 -16.05 14.66 2.93
N GLU A 105 -17.01 14.05 3.64
CA GLU A 105 -16.89 12.67 4.16
C GLU A 105 -17.16 11.66 3.04
N SER A 106 -16.37 10.58 3.02
CA SER A 106 -16.47 9.49 2.04
C SER A 106 -16.17 8.18 2.75
N SER A 107 -16.89 7.12 2.38
CA SER A 107 -16.60 5.75 2.85
C SER A 107 -15.39 5.12 2.15
N PHE A 108 -14.92 5.75 1.05
CA PHE A 108 -13.81 5.31 0.21
C PHE A 108 -12.79 6.45 0.02
N ARG A 109 -11.71 6.22 -0.75
CA ARG A 109 -10.74 7.28 -1.04
C ARG A 109 -11.42 8.53 -1.60
N LYS A 110 -10.86 9.69 -1.24
CA LYS A 110 -11.43 10.99 -1.61
C LYS A 110 -10.88 11.51 -2.93
N GLU A 111 -9.75 11.00 -3.38
CA GLU A 111 -9.14 11.39 -4.64
C GLU A 111 -8.31 10.24 -5.21
N GLY A 112 -8.00 10.34 -6.50
CA GLY A 112 -7.21 9.37 -7.25
C GLY A 112 -7.80 9.14 -8.64
N MET A 113 -7.29 8.12 -9.33
CA MET A 113 -7.86 7.72 -10.61
C MET A 113 -9.13 6.89 -10.35
N TYR A 114 -10.16 7.06 -11.17
CA TYR A 114 -11.41 6.32 -11.00
C TYR A 114 -11.17 4.80 -10.98
N GLY A 115 -10.24 4.32 -11.81
CA GLY A 115 -9.86 2.90 -11.85
C GLY A 115 -9.45 2.36 -10.47
N ASP A 116 -8.78 3.18 -9.67
CA ASP A 116 -8.25 2.80 -8.36
C ASP A 116 -9.33 2.50 -7.32
N LEU A 117 -10.56 2.99 -7.53
CA LEU A 117 -11.72 2.68 -6.68
C LEU A 117 -11.97 1.17 -6.57
N VAL A 118 -11.49 0.37 -7.52
CA VAL A 118 -11.57 -1.10 -7.46
C VAL A 118 -11.04 -1.65 -6.14
N VAL A 119 -9.93 -1.13 -5.63
CA VAL A 119 -9.30 -1.63 -4.40
C VAL A 119 -10.20 -1.38 -3.20
N ASP A 120 -10.77 -0.19 -3.11
CA ASP A 120 -11.61 0.19 -1.98
C ASP A 120 -12.94 -0.59 -1.98
N ILE A 121 -13.54 -0.75 -3.16
CA ILE A 121 -14.79 -1.49 -3.35
C ILE A 121 -14.56 -2.99 -3.11
N ALA A 122 -13.47 -3.56 -3.63
CA ALA A 122 -13.13 -4.96 -3.42
C ALA A 122 -12.88 -5.25 -1.93
N HIS A 123 -12.21 -4.37 -1.19
CA HIS A 123 -12.07 -4.51 0.27
C HIS A 123 -13.42 -4.44 1.00
N ALA A 124 -14.34 -3.57 0.58
CA ALA A 124 -15.67 -3.54 1.16
C ALA A 124 -16.44 -4.85 0.91
N ILE A 125 -16.35 -5.39 -0.31
CA ILE A 125 -16.95 -6.68 -0.70
C ILE A 125 -16.33 -7.84 0.08
N ALA A 126 -15.00 -7.88 0.23
CA ALA A 126 -14.26 -8.99 0.82
C ALA A 126 -14.67 -9.31 2.27
N LYS A 127 -15.18 -8.32 3.01
CA LYS A 127 -15.71 -8.47 4.37
C LYS A 127 -16.90 -9.44 4.46
N SER A 128 -17.63 -9.63 3.37
CA SER A 128 -18.80 -10.51 3.29
C SER A 128 -18.66 -11.62 2.25
N ASP A 129 -17.96 -11.36 1.14
CA ASP A 129 -17.82 -12.30 0.03
C ASP A 129 -16.45 -12.13 -0.65
N LYS A 130 -15.47 -12.90 -0.19
CA LYS A 130 -14.11 -12.90 -0.75
C LYS A 130 -14.10 -13.29 -2.24
N GLN A 131 -14.96 -14.21 -2.68
CA GLN A 131 -14.96 -14.68 -4.07
C GLN A 131 -15.42 -13.55 -5.00
N LYS A 132 -16.45 -12.81 -4.60
CA LYS A 132 -16.95 -11.66 -5.33
C LYS A 132 -15.91 -10.53 -5.44
N ALA A 133 -15.12 -10.29 -4.39
CA ALA A 133 -14.01 -9.33 -4.45
C ALA A 133 -12.95 -9.74 -5.48
N LEU A 134 -12.58 -11.03 -5.53
CA LEU A 134 -11.65 -11.56 -6.53
C LEU A 134 -12.20 -11.44 -7.96
N GLU A 135 -13.51 -11.62 -8.16
CA GLU A 135 -14.16 -11.41 -9.46
C GLU A 135 -14.16 -9.94 -9.90
N LEU A 136 -14.27 -9.00 -8.95
CA LEU A 136 -14.12 -7.58 -9.25
C LEU A 136 -12.69 -7.24 -9.68
N PHE A 137 -11.67 -7.75 -8.97
CA PHE A 137 -10.28 -7.59 -9.39
C PHE A 137 -10.00 -8.20 -10.76
N LYS A 138 -10.53 -9.40 -11.03
CA LYS A 138 -10.41 -10.04 -12.34
C LYS A 138 -11.01 -9.18 -13.46
N PHE A 139 -12.13 -8.53 -13.20
CA PHE A 139 -12.71 -7.57 -14.14
C PHE A 139 -11.82 -6.35 -14.35
N ALA A 140 -11.31 -5.74 -13.27
CA ALA A 140 -10.43 -4.59 -13.39
C ALA A 140 -9.14 -4.90 -14.18
N LYS A 141 -8.56 -6.10 -13.99
CA LYS A 141 -7.44 -6.61 -14.81
C LYS A 141 -7.79 -6.84 -16.28
N SER A 142 -9.06 -6.96 -16.63
CA SER A 142 -9.50 -7.11 -18.04
C SER A 142 -9.59 -5.78 -18.78
N LEU A 143 -9.58 -4.66 -18.04
CA LEU A 143 -9.52 -3.31 -18.60
C LEU A 143 -8.10 -3.02 -19.10
N GLN A 144 -7.95 -2.01 -19.97
CA GLN A 144 -6.62 -1.50 -20.30
C GLN A 144 -5.91 -1.01 -19.03
N PRO A 145 -4.59 -1.26 -18.88
CA PRO A 145 -3.82 -0.74 -17.77
C PRO A 145 -3.93 0.79 -17.68
N TRP A 146 -3.98 1.29 -16.46
CA TRP A 146 -3.87 2.71 -16.13
C TRP A 146 -2.76 2.93 -15.09
N GLU A 147 -2.39 4.19 -14.91
CA GLU A 147 -1.49 4.64 -13.84
C GLU A 147 -2.25 4.69 -12.51
N PHE A 148 -1.96 3.75 -11.61
CA PHE A 148 -2.58 3.69 -10.29
C PHE A 148 -2.03 4.81 -9.41
N TYR A 149 -2.89 5.68 -8.91
CA TYR A 149 -2.46 6.88 -8.20
C TYR A 149 -2.26 6.62 -6.71
N LEU A 150 -1.03 6.86 -6.24
CA LEU A 150 -0.62 6.73 -4.84
C LEU A 150 -0.04 8.05 -4.29
N GLY A 151 -0.52 9.17 -4.80
CA GLY A 151 -0.03 10.51 -4.44
C GLY A 151 1.13 10.93 -5.35
N PRO A 152 2.35 11.10 -4.82
CA PRO A 152 3.51 11.51 -5.62
C PRO A 152 4.11 10.37 -6.48
N VAL A 153 3.63 9.14 -6.33
CA VAL A 153 4.02 7.99 -7.15
C VAL A 153 2.81 7.43 -7.87
N SER A 154 3.05 6.98 -9.10
CA SER A 154 2.14 6.15 -9.88
C SER A 154 2.74 4.76 -10.07
N CYS A 155 1.90 3.75 -10.05
CA CYS A 155 2.29 2.36 -10.26
C CYS A 155 1.46 1.74 -11.39
N ASP A 156 1.95 0.68 -12.01
CA ASP A 156 1.13 -0.11 -12.93
C ASP A 156 -0.08 -0.70 -12.20
N SER A 157 -1.28 -0.37 -12.67
CA SER A 157 -2.53 -0.82 -12.03
C SER A 157 -2.71 -2.33 -11.99
N HIS A 158 -2.29 -3.06 -13.03
CA HIS A 158 -2.45 -4.51 -13.06
C HIS A 158 -1.53 -5.17 -12.04
N HIS A 159 -0.31 -4.66 -11.89
CA HIS A 159 0.64 -5.07 -10.86
C HIS A 159 0.11 -4.80 -9.45
N VAL A 160 -0.42 -3.60 -9.19
CA VAL A 160 -1.05 -3.27 -7.92
C VAL A 160 -2.22 -4.21 -7.61
N ILE A 161 -3.07 -4.48 -8.60
CA ILE A 161 -4.19 -5.43 -8.43
C ILE A 161 -3.69 -6.83 -8.11
N ASP A 162 -2.60 -7.29 -8.74
CA ASP A 162 -2.02 -8.61 -8.45
C ASP A 162 -1.50 -8.72 -7.02
N ALA A 163 -0.94 -7.65 -6.46
CA ALA A 163 -0.55 -7.60 -5.05
C ALA A 163 -1.76 -7.77 -4.12
N TYR A 164 -2.86 -7.07 -4.39
CA TYR A 164 -4.10 -7.23 -3.61
C TYR A 164 -4.73 -8.61 -3.78
N VAL A 165 -4.77 -9.15 -5.00
CA VAL A 165 -5.28 -10.51 -5.25
C VAL A 165 -4.50 -11.55 -4.45
N GLU A 166 -3.16 -11.52 -4.49
CA GLU A 166 -2.35 -12.46 -3.70
C GLU A 166 -2.61 -12.29 -2.20
N SER A 167 -2.70 -11.05 -1.71
CA SER A 167 -3.00 -10.76 -0.31
C SER A 167 -4.35 -11.34 0.11
N LEU A 168 -5.41 -11.12 -0.67
CA LEU A 168 -6.72 -11.68 -0.39
C LEU A 168 -6.67 -13.21 -0.35
N GLU A 169 -5.89 -13.85 -1.22
CA GLU A 169 -5.75 -15.30 -1.29
C GLU A 169 -4.96 -15.93 -0.12
N LEU A 170 -4.19 -15.13 0.64
CA LEU A 170 -3.49 -15.62 1.82
C LEU A 170 -4.45 -16.19 2.88
N PRO A 171 -4.00 -17.15 3.70
CA PRO A 171 -4.78 -17.64 4.84
C PRO A 171 -5.15 -16.50 5.78
N THR A 172 -6.41 -16.47 6.22
CA THR A 172 -6.91 -15.46 7.17
C THR A 172 -6.23 -15.53 8.54
N GLU A 173 -5.73 -16.72 8.93
CA GLU A 173 -5.00 -16.90 10.18
C GLU A 173 -3.53 -16.45 10.02
N ARG A 174 -3.31 -15.17 10.33
CA ARG A 174 -1.98 -14.60 10.53
C ARG A 174 -1.27 -15.25 11.72
N GLN A 175 0.02 -15.54 11.59
CA GLN A 175 0.84 -15.83 12.76
C GLN A 175 1.09 -14.53 13.53
N CYS A 176 0.51 -14.41 14.73
CA CYS A 176 0.80 -13.30 15.62
C CYS A 176 2.22 -13.45 16.20
N ILE A 177 3.17 -12.70 15.67
CA ILE A 177 4.49 -12.51 16.28
C ILE A 177 4.45 -11.23 17.10
N LYS A 178 4.58 -11.32 18.42
CA LYS A 178 4.65 -10.13 19.28
C LYS A 178 6.01 -9.44 19.12
N ILE A 179 6.08 -8.14 19.38
CA ILE A 179 7.36 -7.41 19.40
C ILE A 179 8.37 -8.05 20.35
N SER A 180 7.94 -8.55 21.52
CA SER A 180 8.84 -9.24 22.45
C SER A 180 9.42 -10.56 21.93
N GLU A 181 8.86 -11.12 20.85
CA GLU A 181 9.22 -12.43 20.29
C GLU A 181 9.95 -12.32 18.95
N TYR A 182 10.13 -11.11 18.41
CA TYR A 182 10.60 -10.92 17.03
C TYR A 182 11.98 -11.56 16.80
N LYS A 183 12.87 -11.54 17.79
CA LYS A 183 14.23 -12.09 17.65
C LYS A 183 14.20 -13.60 17.36
N GLU A 184 13.38 -14.35 18.11
CA GLU A 184 13.29 -15.80 17.98
C GLU A 184 12.40 -16.20 16.79
N LYS A 185 11.23 -15.57 16.66
CA LYS A 185 10.20 -15.98 15.69
C LYS A 185 10.31 -15.32 14.32
N LEU A 186 11.09 -14.25 14.17
CA LEU A 186 11.28 -13.53 12.90
C LEU A 186 12.76 -13.42 12.51
N SER A 187 13.59 -12.78 13.33
CA SER A 187 15.00 -12.55 12.98
C SER A 187 15.79 -13.86 12.79
N THR A 188 15.59 -14.84 13.66
CA THR A 188 16.26 -16.15 13.55
C THR A 188 15.90 -16.88 12.25
N PRO A 189 14.62 -17.03 11.86
CA PRO A 189 14.26 -17.51 10.52
C PRO A 189 14.91 -16.73 9.37
N LEU A 190 14.88 -15.40 9.42
CA LEU A 190 15.44 -14.53 8.38
C LEU A 190 16.96 -14.70 8.20
N VAL A 191 17.73 -14.78 9.29
CA VAL A 191 19.18 -15.08 9.26
C VAL A 191 19.45 -16.43 8.60
N ASN A 192 18.56 -17.41 8.81
CA ASN A 192 18.60 -18.72 8.17
C ASN A 192 17.95 -18.74 6.77
N LYS A 193 17.69 -17.58 6.15
CA LYS A 193 17.10 -17.40 4.82
C LYS A 193 15.70 -18.03 4.64
N ARG A 194 14.97 -18.23 5.74
CA ARG A 194 13.57 -18.67 5.71
C ARG A 194 12.65 -17.48 5.62
N TYR A 195 12.53 -16.91 4.41
CA TYR A 195 11.73 -15.72 4.12
C TYR A 195 10.23 -15.98 4.02
N ASP A 196 9.82 -17.23 3.94
CA ASP A 196 8.42 -17.65 3.97
C ASP A 196 7.69 -17.19 5.25
N VAL A 197 8.44 -16.97 6.34
CA VAL A 197 7.93 -16.35 7.58
C VAL A 197 7.26 -14.99 7.34
N LEU A 198 7.68 -14.25 6.30
CA LEU A 198 7.12 -12.94 5.96
C LEU A 198 5.67 -13.04 5.47
N LYS A 199 5.28 -14.15 4.83
CA LYS A 199 3.89 -14.37 4.38
C LYS A 199 2.92 -14.35 5.55
N ALA A 200 3.33 -14.94 6.68
CA ALA A 200 2.52 -15.01 7.88
C ALA A 200 2.38 -13.65 8.59
N LEU A 201 3.11 -12.62 8.14
CA LEU A 201 3.06 -11.26 8.67
C LEU A 201 2.27 -10.30 7.79
N VAL A 202 1.64 -10.77 6.70
CA VAL A 202 0.75 -9.97 5.86
C VAL A 202 -0.70 -10.30 6.22
N SER A 203 -1.54 -9.27 6.38
CA SER A 203 -2.99 -9.45 6.63
C SER A 203 -3.71 -9.67 5.29
N SER A 204 -4.81 -10.43 5.28
CA SER A 204 -5.54 -10.83 4.06
C SER A 204 -6.27 -9.69 3.32
N GLU A 205 -5.96 -8.44 3.63
CA GLU A 205 -6.54 -7.21 3.05
C GLU A 205 -5.46 -6.10 2.98
N GLU A 206 -4.19 -6.48 3.16
CA GLU A 206 -3.06 -5.53 3.22
C GLU A 206 -1.97 -6.00 2.28
N VAL A 207 -1.28 -5.05 1.65
CA VAL A 207 -0.19 -5.30 0.70
C VAL A 207 1.12 -4.84 1.31
N VAL A 208 2.22 -5.41 0.82
CA VAL A 208 3.55 -4.95 1.20
C VAL A 208 4.01 -3.90 0.22
N TRP A 209 4.45 -2.76 0.75
CA TRP A 209 4.94 -1.66 -0.07
C TRP A 209 6.44 -1.82 -0.29
N MET A 210 6.90 -1.78 -1.54
CA MET A 210 8.32 -1.78 -1.85
C MET A 210 8.77 -0.43 -2.38
N GLY A 211 9.87 0.08 -1.85
CA GLY A 211 10.40 1.39 -2.22
C GLY A 211 11.87 1.55 -1.86
N GLN A 212 12.41 2.73 -2.12
CA GLN A 212 13.75 3.10 -1.68
C GLN A 212 13.69 3.83 -0.33
N PRO A 213 14.73 3.73 0.52
CA PRO A 213 14.76 4.41 1.82
C PRO A 213 14.61 5.93 1.75
N GLU A 214 15.12 6.54 0.68
CA GLU A 214 15.06 7.99 0.43
C GLU A 214 13.72 8.41 -0.21
N SER A 215 12.87 7.43 -0.58
CA SER A 215 11.57 7.66 -1.18
C SER A 215 10.50 7.63 -0.10
N ASP A 216 9.71 8.69 -0.01
CA ASP A 216 8.53 8.77 0.87
C ASP A 216 7.40 7.81 0.44
N VAL A 217 7.59 7.07 -0.67
CA VAL A 217 6.55 6.34 -1.40
C VAL A 217 7.10 5.11 -2.12
N GLY A 218 6.26 4.10 -2.30
CA GLY A 218 6.58 2.85 -3.00
C GLY A 218 5.34 2.26 -3.69
N CYS A 219 5.53 1.18 -4.42
CA CYS A 219 4.42 0.44 -5.04
C CYS A 219 4.03 -0.77 -4.18
N PRO A 220 2.73 -1.10 -4.11
CA PRO A 220 2.27 -2.40 -3.64
C PRO A 220 2.90 -3.53 -4.44
N GLU A 221 3.47 -4.51 -3.74
CA GLU A 221 4.10 -5.69 -4.31
C GLU A 221 3.45 -6.96 -3.78
N LYS A 222 3.48 -7.99 -4.63
CA LYS A 222 3.18 -9.35 -4.20
C LYS A 222 4.17 -9.79 -3.12
N ILE A 223 3.69 -10.45 -2.07
CA ILE A 223 4.56 -10.99 -1.02
C ILE A 223 5.52 -12.05 -1.59
N SER A 224 5.10 -12.77 -2.64
CA SER A 224 6.00 -13.69 -3.36
C SER A 224 7.16 -12.96 -4.03
N GLU A 225 6.94 -11.78 -4.61
CA GLU A 225 7.99 -10.95 -5.22
C GLU A 225 8.89 -10.33 -4.17
N VAL A 226 8.33 -9.82 -3.06
CA VAL A 226 9.10 -9.35 -1.90
C VAL A 226 10.06 -10.43 -1.40
N ILE A 227 9.60 -11.69 -1.31
CA ILE A 227 10.44 -12.82 -0.92
C ILE A 227 11.55 -13.10 -1.95
N GLN A 228 11.24 -13.03 -3.25
CA GLN A 228 12.24 -13.22 -4.30
C GLN A 228 13.30 -12.12 -4.28
N VAL A 229 12.89 -10.86 -4.11
CA VAL A 229 13.80 -9.70 -3.98
C VAL A 229 14.69 -9.88 -2.76
N MET A 230 14.12 -10.28 -1.62
CA MET A 230 14.89 -10.62 -0.41
C MET A 230 15.96 -11.67 -0.69
N GLN A 231 15.61 -12.77 -1.39
CA GLN A 231 16.56 -13.82 -1.76
C GLN A 231 17.67 -13.31 -2.69
N LYS A 232 17.31 -12.52 -3.73
CA LYS A 232 18.28 -11.94 -4.68
C LYS A 232 19.26 -10.99 -3.98
N LEU A 233 18.77 -10.14 -3.08
CA LEU A 233 19.56 -9.10 -2.40
C LEU A 233 20.42 -9.64 -1.27
N THR A 234 20.20 -10.87 -0.81
CA THR A 234 20.92 -11.46 0.33
C THR A 234 21.62 -12.80 0.00
N PRO A 235 22.51 -12.82 -1.01
CA PRO A 235 23.13 -14.06 -1.48
C PRO A 235 24.11 -14.68 -0.46
N GLY A 236 24.69 -13.86 0.43
CA GLY A 236 25.70 -14.27 1.41
C GLY A 236 25.14 -14.54 2.81
N PRO A 237 26.01 -14.68 3.83
CA PRO A 237 25.61 -14.67 5.24
C PRO A 237 24.92 -13.36 5.58
N ILE A 238 23.91 -13.46 6.46
CA ILE A 238 23.04 -12.35 6.80
C ILE A 238 23.18 -12.00 8.26
N THR A 239 23.18 -10.71 8.56
CA THR A 239 23.00 -10.18 9.91
C THR A 239 21.81 -9.24 9.92
N ILE A 240 21.13 -9.18 11.05
CA ILE A 240 19.97 -8.31 11.25
C ILE A 240 20.28 -7.36 12.39
N GLU A 241 20.09 -6.08 12.14
CA GLU A 241 20.30 -5.02 13.10
C GLU A 241 19.01 -4.24 13.31
N GLU A 242 18.80 -3.79 14.54
CA GLU A 242 17.76 -2.83 14.88
C GLU A 242 18.45 -1.45 14.92
N PRO A 243 18.24 -0.58 13.92
CA PRO A 243 18.87 0.72 13.92
C PRO A 243 18.39 1.54 15.12
N PRO A 244 19.26 2.39 15.71
CA PRO A 244 18.87 3.24 16.84
C PRO A 244 17.67 4.11 16.46
N GLN A 245 16.61 4.03 17.25
CA GLN A 245 15.44 4.88 17.10
C GLN A 245 15.67 6.18 17.89
N GLU A 246 16.11 7.25 17.22
CA GLU A 246 16.30 8.56 17.86
C GLU A 246 15.04 9.43 17.74
N GLY A 247 14.39 9.71 18.88
CA GLY A 247 13.41 10.79 19.04
C GLY A 247 12.00 10.55 18.47
N GLY A 248 11.00 10.51 19.35
CA GLY A 248 9.57 10.44 19.02
C GLY A 248 8.94 9.07 19.27
N GLU A 249 7.60 9.03 19.42
CA GLU A 249 6.81 7.78 19.51
C GLU A 249 6.88 7.01 18.18
N ILE A 250 8.01 6.36 17.90
CA ILE A 250 8.10 5.43 16.78
C ILE A 250 7.39 4.14 17.23
N THR A 251 6.24 3.87 16.62
CA THR A 251 5.44 2.67 16.87
C THR A 251 5.89 1.47 16.03
N ASP A 252 6.60 1.69 14.91
CA ASP A 252 7.05 0.64 13.99
C ASP A 252 8.42 0.06 14.39
N LEU A 253 8.60 -1.26 14.26
CA LEU A 253 9.87 -1.98 14.36
C LEU A 253 10.57 -1.97 12.99
N ILE A 254 11.82 -1.53 12.96
CA ILE A 254 12.65 -1.51 11.75
C ILE A 254 13.74 -2.55 11.89
N LEU A 255 13.89 -3.43 10.89
CA LEU A 255 14.96 -4.42 10.84
C LEU A 255 15.83 -4.17 9.61
N ALA A 256 17.06 -3.71 9.82
CA ALA A 256 18.07 -3.58 8.77
C ALA A 256 18.72 -4.95 8.52
N ILE A 257 18.70 -5.40 7.28
CA ILE A 257 19.25 -6.68 6.84
C ILE A 257 20.50 -6.41 6.03
N LYS A 258 21.62 -6.90 6.57
CA LYS A 258 22.92 -6.83 5.94
C LYS A 258 23.29 -8.16 5.32
N SER A 259 23.88 -8.13 4.13
CA SER A 259 24.48 -9.30 3.50
C SER A 259 25.92 -8.97 3.15
N ASN A 260 26.86 -9.83 3.56
CA ASN A 260 28.31 -9.59 3.42
C ASN A 260 28.78 -8.26 4.06
N GLY A 261 28.12 -7.82 5.14
CA GLY A 261 28.47 -6.60 5.87
C GLY A 261 27.91 -5.29 5.28
N GLU A 262 27.18 -5.36 4.17
CA GLU A 262 26.55 -4.19 3.55
C GLU A 262 25.03 -4.21 3.75
N ASP A 263 24.45 -3.03 3.96
CA ASP A 263 22.99 -2.83 4.01
C ASP A 263 22.37 -3.18 2.66
N ARG A 264 21.36 -4.05 2.68
CA ARG A 264 20.66 -4.48 1.46
C ARG A 264 19.19 -4.14 1.49
N VAL A 265 18.57 -4.35 2.64
CA VAL A 265 17.13 -4.24 2.83
C VAL A 265 16.83 -3.68 4.21
N ALA A 266 15.79 -2.87 4.34
CA ALA A 266 15.13 -2.62 5.61
C ALA A 266 13.68 -3.11 5.58
N LEU A 267 13.30 -3.94 6.56
CA LEU A 267 11.91 -4.35 6.78
C LEU A 267 11.26 -3.38 7.76
N ILE A 268 10.09 -2.86 7.39
CA ILE A 268 9.26 -2.02 8.25
C ILE A 268 8.08 -2.84 8.75
N LEU A 269 8.02 -3.02 10.08
CA LEU A 269 7.03 -3.83 10.75
C LEU A 269 6.18 -2.98 11.70
N ARG A 270 4.86 -3.00 11.54
CA ARG A 270 3.93 -2.26 12.40
C ARG A 270 3.27 -3.17 13.43
N PRO A 271 3.25 -2.81 14.73
CA PRO A 271 2.39 -3.46 15.70
C PRO A 271 0.91 -3.13 15.44
N VAL A 272 0.11 -4.17 15.19
CA VAL A 272 -1.36 -4.08 15.06
C VAL A 272 -1.96 -5.12 15.99
N ASN A 273 -2.75 -4.69 16.98
CA ASN A 273 -3.33 -5.56 18.01
C ASN A 273 -2.28 -6.47 18.68
N ASP A 274 -1.15 -5.90 19.10
CA ASP A 274 0.02 -6.58 19.67
C ASP A 274 0.79 -7.55 18.75
N CYS A 275 0.39 -7.69 17.48
CA CYS A 275 1.05 -8.54 16.49
C CYS A 275 1.83 -7.69 15.47
N LEU A 276 3.04 -8.11 15.11
CA LEU A 276 3.82 -7.45 14.06
C LEU A 276 3.21 -7.70 12.69
N GLN A 277 3.20 -6.64 11.88
CA GLN A 277 2.76 -6.64 10.50
C GLN A 277 3.81 -6.14 9.56
N LEU A 278 4.12 -6.94 8.53
CA LEU A 278 4.96 -6.48 7.45
C LEU A 278 4.20 -5.40 6.68
N ARG A 279 4.75 -4.19 6.70
CA ARG A 279 4.19 -3.02 6.02
C ARG A 279 4.96 -2.73 4.74
N SER A 280 6.29 -2.72 4.85
CA SER A 280 7.14 -2.28 3.74
C SER A 280 8.48 -2.99 3.69
N LEU A 281 9.02 -3.08 2.48
CA LEU A 281 10.37 -3.50 2.16
C LEU A 281 11.10 -2.30 1.52
N LEU A 282 12.12 -1.78 2.17
CA LEU A 282 12.97 -0.74 1.59
C LEU A 282 14.24 -1.38 1.03
N VAL A 283 14.57 -1.11 -0.23
CA VAL A 283 15.72 -1.69 -0.93
C VAL A 283 16.64 -0.61 -1.48
N SER A 284 17.93 -0.91 -1.57
CA SER A 284 18.93 0.04 -2.07
C SER A 284 18.83 0.31 -3.59
N ASN A 285 18.29 -0.64 -4.36
CA ASN A 285 18.02 -0.49 -5.79
C ASN A 285 16.74 -1.27 -6.16
N LEU A 286 15.81 -0.61 -6.86
CA LEU A 286 14.55 -1.20 -7.32
C LEU A 286 14.71 -2.02 -8.60
N GLU A 287 15.77 -1.83 -9.40
CA GLU A 287 16.04 -2.60 -10.63
C GLU A 287 16.26 -4.11 -10.41
N VAL A 288 16.22 -4.58 -9.16
CA VAL A 288 16.37 -5.99 -8.79
C VAL A 288 15.04 -6.76 -8.83
N SER A 289 13.91 -6.04 -8.92
CA SER A 289 12.57 -6.65 -9.07
C SER A 289 12.23 -7.08 -10.49
N GLU A 290 12.86 -6.49 -11.51
CA GLU A 290 12.76 -6.91 -12.93
C GLU A 290 13.67 -8.12 -13.25
#